data_AF-A0A316RIV4-F1
#
_entry.id   AF-A0A316RIV4-F1
#
_cell.length_a   1.000
_cell.length_b   1.000
_cell.length_c   1.000
_cell.angle_alpha   90.00
_cell.angle_beta   90.00
_cell.angle_gamma   90.00
#
_symmetry.space_group_name_H-M   'P 1'
#
loop_
_entity.id
_entity.type
_entity.pdbx_description
1 polymer ?
#
loop_
_entity_poly.entity_id
_entity_poly.type
_entity_poly.pdbx_seq_one_letter_code
_entity_poly.pdbx_strand_id
1 'polypeptide(L)'
;MKTQEEYAREIDEIVRRDVESCQIDWFKIDKEIFMLPENKNKTFILGTRKTGCDLLMLGGTNCDESYLDGVFGCLGNEKFYVCQPISLYETTRNIQERPALYAFKIATEYFRAHGMVPVFENSHCKLMRL
;
A
#
# COMPACT_ATOMS: atom_id res chain seq x y z
N MET A 1 -18.94 -3.63 7.10
CA MET A 1 -17.50 -3.50 6.77
C MET A 1 -17.27 -4.36 5.55
N LYS A 2 -16.58 -3.85 4.52
CA LYS A 2 -16.33 -4.64 3.31
C LYS A 2 -15.49 -5.87 3.64
N THR A 3 -15.71 -6.98 2.93
CA THR A 3 -14.87 -8.17 3.04
C THR A 3 -13.53 -7.95 2.33
N GLN A 4 -12.56 -8.83 2.61
CA GLN A 4 -11.26 -8.80 1.96
C GLN A 4 -11.41 -9.04 0.44
N GLU A 5 -12.32 -9.93 0.04
CA GLU A 5 -12.64 -10.19 -1.37
C GLU A 5 -13.30 -9.00 -2.06
N GLU A 6 -14.09 -8.19 -1.34
CA GLU A 6 -14.64 -6.94 -1.87
C GLU A 6 -13.54 -5.92 -2.13
N TYR A 7 -12.62 -5.72 -1.18
CA TYR A 7 -11.45 -4.86 -1.41
C TYR A 7 -10.56 -5.37 -2.55
N ALA A 8 -10.31 -6.68 -2.62
CA ALA A 8 -9.49 -7.25 -3.68
C ALA A 8 -10.12 -7.04 -5.07
N ARG A 9 -11.45 -7.09 -5.18
CA ARG A 9 -12.17 -6.79 -6.43
C ARG A 9 -12.05 -5.32 -6.83
N GLU A 10 -12.15 -4.39 -5.88
CA GLU A 10 -11.93 -2.96 -6.15
C GLU A 10 -10.47 -2.68 -6.55
N ILE A 11 -9.49 -3.36 -5.94
CA ILE A 11 -8.09 -3.25 -6.36
C ILE A 11 -7.91 -3.83 -7.77
N ASP A 12 -8.56 -4.96 -8.12
CA ASP A 12 -8.51 -5.50 -9.48
C ASP A 12 -8.95 -4.45 -10.52
N GLU A 13 -9.98 -3.66 -10.22
CA GLU A 13 -10.48 -2.58 -11.09
C GLU A 13 -9.49 -1.42 -11.18
N ILE A 14 -8.90 -1.01 -10.05
CA ILE A 14 -7.86 0.03 -10.01
C ILE A 14 -6.65 -0.39 -10.84
N VAL A 15 -6.15 -1.62 -10.66
CA VAL A 15 -4.98 -2.13 -11.38
C VAL A 15 -5.25 -2.21 -12.88
N ARG A 16 -6.40 -2.74 -13.30
CA ARG A 16 -6.77 -2.77 -14.73
C ARG A 16 -6.87 -1.39 -15.37
N ARG A 17 -7.26 -0.38 -14.60
CA ARG A 17 -7.39 1.01 -15.06
C ARG A 17 -6.05 1.73 -15.13
N ASP A 18 -5.22 1.60 -14.10
CA ASP A 18 -4.03 2.45 -13.92
C ASP A 18 -2.73 1.82 -14.43
N VAL A 19 -2.68 0.50 -14.57
CA VAL A 19 -1.46 -0.24 -14.93
C VAL A 19 -1.56 -0.76 -16.37
N GLU A 20 -0.75 -0.20 -17.26
CA GLU A 20 -0.72 -0.54 -18.69
C GLU A 20 0.05 -1.86 -18.94
N SER A 21 1.15 -2.09 -18.20
CA SER A 21 1.97 -3.30 -18.28
C SER A 21 2.34 -3.84 -16.90
N CYS A 22 2.64 -5.15 -16.80
CA CYS A 22 2.98 -5.82 -15.54
C CYS A 22 1.85 -5.88 -14.50
N GLN A 23 0.58 -5.87 -14.95
CA GLN A 23 -0.57 -6.15 -14.07
C GLN A 23 -0.45 -7.49 -13.32
N ILE A 24 0.39 -8.41 -13.84
CA ILE A 24 0.65 -9.71 -13.25
C ILE A 24 1.20 -9.63 -11.82
N ASP A 25 1.86 -8.53 -11.43
CA ASP A 25 2.40 -8.36 -10.08
C ASP A 25 1.26 -8.43 -9.06
N TRP A 26 0.20 -7.64 -9.30
CA TRP A 26 -1.03 -7.75 -8.51
C TRP A 26 -1.68 -9.12 -8.65
N PHE A 27 -2.00 -9.54 -9.87
CA PHE A 27 -2.87 -10.70 -10.09
C PHE A 27 -2.24 -12.05 -9.71
N LYS A 28 -0.91 -12.14 -9.60
CA LYS A 28 -0.20 -13.38 -9.24
C LYS A 28 0.49 -13.34 -7.88
N ILE A 29 0.88 -12.17 -7.39
CA ILE A 29 1.71 -12.06 -6.17
C ILE A 29 0.97 -11.26 -5.11
N ASP A 30 0.75 -9.97 -5.35
CA ASP A 30 0.24 -9.08 -4.28
C ASP A 30 -1.18 -9.43 -3.85
N LYS A 31 -2.02 -9.94 -4.76
CA LYS A 31 -3.37 -10.38 -4.41
C LYS A 31 -3.35 -11.60 -3.49
N GLU A 32 -2.44 -12.54 -3.70
CA GLU A 32 -2.31 -13.71 -2.81
C GLU A 32 -1.84 -13.28 -1.42
N ILE A 33 -0.85 -12.38 -1.35
CA ILE A 33 -0.40 -11.75 -0.10
C ILE A 33 -1.56 -11.00 0.55
N PHE A 34 -2.27 -10.16 -0.20
CA PHE A 34 -3.39 -9.37 0.29
C PHE A 34 -4.48 -10.25 0.91
N MET A 35 -4.73 -11.44 0.36
CA MET A 35 -5.75 -12.38 0.82
C MET A 35 -5.35 -13.21 2.05
N LEU A 36 -4.11 -13.09 2.54
CA LEU A 36 -3.68 -13.80 3.75
C LEU A 36 -4.50 -13.38 4.99
N PRO A 37 -4.84 -14.32 5.91
CA PRO A 37 -5.57 -14.00 7.13
C PRO A 37 -4.88 -12.94 8.01
N GLU A 38 -3.55 -12.93 8.06
CA GLU A 38 -2.72 -11.98 8.81
C GLU A 38 -2.86 -10.55 8.29
N ASN A 39 -3.20 -10.41 7.00
CA ASN A 39 -3.39 -9.12 6.32
C ASN A 39 -4.83 -8.62 6.38
N LYS A 40 -5.75 -9.45 6.88
CA LYS A 40 -7.16 -9.10 6.99
C LYS A 40 -7.36 -7.85 7.85
N ASN A 41 -8.13 -6.91 7.33
CA ASN A 41 -8.48 -5.64 7.96
C ASN A 41 -7.29 -4.71 8.29
N LYS A 42 -6.08 -4.98 7.78
CA LYS A 42 -4.94 -4.07 7.95
C LYS A 42 -5.12 -2.82 7.09
N THR A 43 -4.56 -1.70 7.56
CA THR A 43 -4.44 -0.50 6.70
C THR A 43 -3.52 -0.83 5.55
N PHE A 44 -3.86 -0.41 4.34
CA PHE A 44 -3.03 -0.67 3.19
C PHE A 44 -2.87 0.55 2.30
N ILE A 45 -1.74 0.56 1.60
CA ILE A 45 -1.34 1.59 0.65
C ILE A 45 -0.98 0.89 -0.65
N LEU A 46 -1.67 1.25 -1.72
CA LEU A 46 -1.39 0.79 -3.08
C LEU A 46 -0.79 1.95 -3.86
N GLY A 47 0.45 1.80 -4.32
CA GLY A 47 1.05 2.65 -5.34
C GLY A 47 0.79 2.06 -6.72
N THR A 48 0.42 2.86 -7.71
CA THR A 48 0.32 2.43 -9.10
C THR A 48 1.13 3.32 -10.02
N ARG A 49 1.70 2.71 -11.06
CA ARG A 49 2.36 3.36 -12.20
C ARG A 49 1.94 2.64 -13.47
N LYS A 50 2.19 3.24 -14.63
CA LYS A 50 1.88 2.60 -15.92
C LYS A 50 2.51 1.22 -16.08
N THR A 51 3.67 0.98 -15.45
CA THR A 51 4.46 -0.25 -15.58
C THR A 51 4.35 -1.21 -14.41
N GLY A 52 3.42 -1.03 -13.48
CA GLY A 52 3.21 -1.94 -12.35
C GLY A 52 2.47 -1.30 -11.17
N CYS A 53 2.39 -2.02 -10.07
CA CYS A 53 1.85 -1.52 -8.81
C CYS A 53 2.58 -2.17 -7.64
N ASP A 54 2.49 -1.54 -6.47
CA ASP A 54 3.09 -2.04 -5.24
C ASP A 54 2.09 -1.88 -4.10
N LEU A 55 1.98 -2.91 -3.26
CA LEU A 55 1.08 -2.93 -2.11
C LEU A 55 1.87 -3.02 -0.81
N LEU A 56 1.60 -2.13 0.13
CA LEU A 56 2.11 -2.18 1.50
C LEU A 56 0.95 -2.39 2.49
N MET A 57 0.94 -3.50 3.23
CA MET A 57 -0.02 -3.77 4.31
C MET A 57 0.59 -3.38 5.66
N LEU A 58 0.16 -2.27 6.26
CA LEU A 58 0.70 -1.80 7.53
C LEU A 58 0.35 -2.77 8.69
N GLY A 59 1.39 -3.37 9.27
CA GLY A 59 1.26 -4.44 10.27
C GLY A 59 0.83 -5.78 9.71
N GLY A 60 0.94 -5.96 8.39
CA GLY A 60 0.75 -7.21 7.66
C GLY A 60 2.07 -7.95 7.39
N THR A 61 1.98 -9.02 6.59
CA THR A 61 3.10 -9.91 6.25
C THR A 61 4.12 -9.28 5.31
N ASN A 62 3.74 -8.23 4.57
CA ASN A 62 4.62 -7.49 3.67
C ASN A 62 4.89 -6.06 4.18
N CYS A 63 4.97 -5.90 5.51
CA CYS A 63 5.21 -4.63 6.17
C CYS A 63 6.69 -4.41 6.51
N ASP A 64 7.55 -4.31 5.49
CA ASP A 64 8.99 -4.12 5.67
C ASP A 64 9.56 -3.01 4.75
N GLU A 65 10.87 -2.75 4.87
CA GLU A 65 11.57 -1.73 4.08
C GLU A 65 11.47 -1.99 2.57
N SER A 66 11.49 -3.24 2.11
CA SER A 66 11.46 -3.55 0.68
C SER A 66 10.13 -3.15 0.06
N TYR A 67 9.02 -3.44 0.72
CA TYR A 67 7.69 -3.03 0.24
C TYR A 67 7.45 -1.53 0.42
N LEU A 68 8.01 -0.93 1.47
CA LEU A 68 7.99 0.52 1.64
C LEU A 68 8.76 1.23 0.50
N ASP A 69 9.94 0.74 0.13
CA ASP A 69 10.74 1.25 -0.98
C ASP A 69 10.05 1.03 -2.33
N GLY A 70 9.38 -0.11 -2.51
CA GLY A 70 8.57 -0.36 -3.70
C GLY A 70 7.45 0.68 -3.84
N VAL A 71 6.69 0.92 -2.78
CA VAL A 71 5.57 1.88 -2.82
C VAL A 71 6.04 3.32 -3.00
N PHE A 72 7.04 3.80 -2.24
CA PHE A 72 7.40 5.22 -2.17
C PHE A 72 8.74 5.61 -2.77
N GLY A 73 9.62 4.65 -3.00
CA GLY A 73 10.99 4.88 -3.45
C GLY A 73 11.15 4.75 -4.95
N CYS A 74 12.03 3.84 -5.37
CA CYS A 74 12.69 3.93 -6.67
C CYS A 74 11.83 3.52 -7.87
N LEU A 75 10.67 2.89 -7.63
CA LEU A 75 9.78 2.42 -8.70
C LEU A 75 8.93 3.54 -9.31
N GLY A 76 8.83 4.70 -8.64
CA GLY A 76 8.18 5.88 -9.20
C GLY A 76 6.65 5.72 -9.36
N ASN A 77 5.96 5.19 -8.35
CA ASN A 77 4.50 5.15 -8.34
C ASN A 77 3.90 6.57 -8.46
N GLU A 78 2.91 6.72 -9.33
CA GLU A 78 2.32 8.00 -9.71
C GLU A 78 1.03 8.28 -8.94
N LYS A 79 0.20 7.25 -8.73
CA LYS A 79 -1.04 7.35 -7.96
C LYS A 79 -0.95 6.50 -6.70
N PHE A 80 -1.60 6.97 -5.64
CA PHE A 80 -1.59 6.32 -4.34
C PHE A 80 -3.02 6.15 -3.85
N TYR A 81 -3.34 4.95 -3.40
CA TYR A 81 -4.62 4.62 -2.81
C TYR A 81 -4.42 4.15 -1.38
N VAL A 82 -5.22 4.71 -0.47
CA VAL A 82 -5.16 4.38 0.96
C VAL A 82 -6.52 3.86 1.42
N CYS A 83 -6.50 2.80 2.22
CA CYS A 83 -7.69 2.28 2.88
C CYS A 83 -7.35 1.87 4.32
N GLN A 84 -8.24 2.22 5.25
CA GLN A 84 -8.14 1.92 6.68
C GLN A 84 -9.40 1.14 7.11
N PRO A 85 -9.44 -0.20 6.90
CA PRO A 85 -10.68 -0.99 7.06
C PRO A 85 -11.33 -0.90 8.45
N ILE A 86 -10.53 -0.74 9.51
CA ILE A 86 -11.00 -0.67 10.92
C ILE A 86 -11.19 0.78 11.40
N SER A 87 -11.06 1.79 10.54
CA SER A 87 -11.21 3.19 10.96
C SER A 87 -12.61 3.50 11.50
N LEU A 88 -12.72 4.44 12.45
CA LEU A 88 -14.01 4.97 12.92
C LEU A 88 -14.72 5.80 11.84
N TYR A 89 -13.96 6.45 10.96
CA TYR A 89 -14.49 7.27 9.88
C TYR A 89 -14.81 6.40 8.67
N GLU A 90 -16.09 6.24 8.35
CA GLU A 90 -16.56 5.38 7.25
C GLU A 90 -15.92 5.73 5.91
N THR A 91 -15.65 7.01 5.67
CA THR A 91 -14.99 7.46 4.44
C THR A 91 -13.63 6.79 4.25
N THR A 92 -12.82 6.70 5.31
CA THR A 92 -11.49 6.08 5.28
C THR A 92 -11.53 4.54 5.21
N ARG A 93 -12.70 3.91 5.37
CA ARG A 93 -12.87 2.47 5.12
C ARG A 93 -13.00 2.14 3.63
N ASN A 94 -13.17 3.13 2.77
CA ASN A 94 -13.16 2.93 1.32
C ASN A 94 -11.75 3.15 0.77
N ILE A 95 -11.43 2.50 -0.35
CA ILE A 95 -10.19 2.77 -1.08
C ILE A 95 -10.31 4.16 -1.70
N GLN A 96 -9.38 5.05 -1.38
CA GLN A 96 -9.41 6.43 -1.87
C GLN A 96 -8.07 6.78 -2.50
N GLU A 97 -8.12 7.37 -3.68
CA GLU A 97 -6.97 8.05 -4.25
C GLU A 97 -6.58 9.21 -3.33
N ARG A 98 -5.30 9.29 -2.97
CA ARG A 98 -4.76 10.27 -2.04
C ARG A 98 -3.43 10.80 -2.57
N PRO A 99 -3.06 12.05 -2.22
CA PRO A 99 -1.73 12.56 -2.52
C PRO A 99 -0.65 11.66 -1.90
N ALA A 100 0.48 11.50 -2.59
CA ALA A 100 1.61 10.71 -2.12
C ALA A 100 2.04 11.09 -0.69
N LEU A 101 2.06 12.39 -0.38
CA LEU A 101 2.39 12.90 0.96
C LEU A 101 1.42 12.41 2.04
N TYR A 102 0.13 12.27 1.72
CA TYR A 102 -0.85 11.72 2.64
C TYR A 102 -0.60 10.23 2.90
N ALA A 103 -0.39 9.44 1.84
CA ALA A 103 -0.07 8.02 1.97
C ALA A 103 1.23 7.82 2.78
N PHE A 104 2.26 8.59 2.48
CA PHE A 104 3.54 8.56 3.20
C PHE A 104 3.39 8.94 4.67
N LYS A 105 2.56 9.93 5.00
CA LYS A 105 2.23 10.29 6.38
C LYS A 105 1.65 9.09 7.14
N ILE A 106 0.69 8.37 6.55
CA ILE A 106 0.06 7.19 7.18
C ILE A 106 1.09 6.09 7.44
N ALA A 107 1.95 5.78 6.47
CA ALA A 107 3.05 4.82 6.65
C ALA A 107 4.02 5.28 7.76
N THR A 108 4.41 6.55 7.75
CA THR A 108 5.32 7.14 8.74
C THR A 108 4.75 7.08 10.15
N GLU A 109 3.45 7.37 10.33
CA GLU A 109 2.78 7.25 11.62
C GLU A 109 2.84 5.81 12.15
N TYR A 110 2.60 4.81 11.28
CA TYR A 110 2.73 3.41 11.64
C TYR A 110 4.16 3.06 12.07
N PHE A 111 5.16 3.33 11.24
CA PHE A 111 6.55 2.96 11.56
C PHE A 111 7.09 3.69 12.78
N ARG A 112 6.72 4.97 12.98
CA ARG A 112 7.12 5.75 14.16
C ARG A 112 6.59 5.15 15.45
N ALA A 113 5.35 4.65 15.45
CA ALA A 113 4.79 3.94 16.59
C ALA A 113 5.55 2.64 16.93
N HIS A 114 6.35 2.12 15.99
CA HIS A 114 7.18 0.92 16.13
C HIS A 114 8.68 1.24 16.23
N GLY A 115 9.05 2.47 16.59
CA GLY A 115 10.45 2.86 16.81
C GLY A 115 11.29 2.96 15.53
N MET A 116 10.65 3.16 14.38
CA MET A 116 11.31 3.34 13.09
C MET A 116 10.81 4.60 12.38
N VAL A 117 11.58 5.15 11.46
CA VAL A 117 11.16 6.28 10.64
C VAL A 117 11.55 6.06 9.17
N PRO A 118 10.60 6.20 8.24
CA PRO A 118 10.90 6.28 6.81
C PRO A 118 11.75 7.50 6.49
N VAL A 119 12.87 7.32 5.78
CA VAL A 119 13.74 8.39 5.28
C VAL A 119 14.03 8.16 3.80
N PHE A 120 14.28 9.25 3.06
CA PHE A 120 14.69 9.15 1.67
C PHE A 120 16.21 9.26 1.54
N GLU A 121 16.83 8.24 0.93
CA GLU A 121 18.22 8.24 0.50
C GLU A 121 18.27 8.11 -1.02
N ASN A 122 18.52 9.22 -1.71
CA ASN A 122 18.37 9.34 -3.17
C ASN A 122 16.94 8.98 -3.61
N SER A 123 16.80 7.98 -4.49
CA SER A 123 15.52 7.46 -4.96
C SER A 123 14.93 6.37 -4.06
N HIS A 124 15.57 6.02 -2.94
CA HIS A 124 15.11 4.94 -2.07
C HIS A 124 14.46 5.46 -0.79
N CYS A 125 13.41 4.78 -0.34
CA CYS A 125 12.75 4.98 0.94
C CYS A 125 13.20 3.87 1.90
N LYS A 126 13.95 4.25 2.94
CA LYS A 126 14.55 3.34 3.93
C LYS A 126 13.93 3.50 5.31
N LEU A 127 14.03 2.48 6.15
CA LEU A 127 13.64 2.51 7.55
C LEU A 127 14.85 2.69 8.46
N MET A 128 14.88 3.81 9.17
CA MET A 128 15.87 4.04 10.24
C MET A 128 15.27 3.76 11.60
N ARG A 129 16.04 3.17 12.52
CA ARG A 129 15.63 3.08 13.93
C ARG A 129 15.73 4.45 14.59
N LEU A 130 14.72 4.77 15.41
CA LEU A 130 14.67 5.95 16.27
C LEU A 130 15.45 5.73 17.58
#